data_AF-X1IRQ3-F1
#
_entry.id   AF-X1IRQ3-F1
#
_cell.length_a   1.000
_cell.length_b   1.000
_cell.length_c   1.000
_cell.angle_alpha   90.00
_cell.angle_beta   90.00
_cell.angle_gamma   90.00
#
_symmetry.space_group_name_H-M   'P 1'
#
loop_
_entity.id
_entity.type
_entity.pdbx_description
1 polymer ?
#
loop_
_entity_poly.entity_id
_entity_poly.type
_entity_poly.pdbx_seq_one_letter_code
_entity_poly.pdbx_strand_id
1 'polypeptide(L)' 'LPSNFINGKDPKSLIAAIIYSICKNENIKITQKTLAKMTGVNEASVRYKVKEIGQII' A
#
# COMPACT_ATOMS: atom_id res chain seq x y z
N LEU A 1 1.85 -9.59 -9.38
CA LEU A 1 1.43 -8.24 -9.80
C LEU A 1 1.79 -8.07 -11.27
N PRO A 2 0.87 -7.66 -12.15
CA PRO A 2 1.19 -7.40 -13.56
C PRO A 2 2.26 -6.30 -13.69
N SER A 3 3.11 -6.38 -14.72
CA SER A 3 4.24 -5.46 -14.98
C SER A 3 3.84 -3.98 -15.04
N ASN A 4 2.60 -3.70 -15.43
CA ASN A 4 2.03 -2.35 -15.47
C ASN A 4 1.80 -1.71 -14.08
N PHE A 5 2.01 -2.46 -12.99
CA PHE A 5 1.78 -1.98 -11.62
C PHE A 5 3.02 -1.36 -10.98
N ILE A 6 4.21 -1.64 -11.52
CA ILE A 6 5.50 -1.18 -10.96
C ILE A 6 6.06 -0.02 -11.79
N ASN A 7 5.81 -0.02 -13.10
CA ASN A 7 6.32 1.00 -14.01
C ASN A 7 5.70 2.38 -13.72
N GLY A 8 6.53 3.36 -13.37
CA GLY A 8 6.12 4.75 -13.09
C GLY A 8 5.50 4.99 -11.72
N LYS A 9 5.30 3.94 -10.89
CA LYS A 9 4.74 4.07 -9.54
C LYS A 9 5.87 4.13 -8.50
N ASP A 10 5.74 5.05 -7.54
CA ASP A 10 6.67 5.11 -6.40
C ASP A 10 6.71 3.77 -5.62
N PRO A 11 7.88 3.09 -5.54
CA PRO A 11 8.01 1.81 -4.86
C PRO A 11 7.62 1.86 -3.38
N LYS A 12 7.86 2.97 -2.69
CA LYS A 12 7.62 3.08 -1.25
C LYS A 12 6.14 3.01 -0.92
N SER A 13 5.32 3.75 -1.66
CA SER A 13 3.87 3.71 -1.47
C SER A 13 3.25 2.40 -1.97
N LEU A 14 3.90 1.67 -2.88
CA LEU A 14 3.48 0.31 -3.25
C LEU A 14 3.72 -0.68 -2.09
N ILE A 15 4.93 -0.66 -1.51
CA ILE A 15 5.30 -1.49 -0.36
C ILE A 15 4.36 -1.21 0.82
N ALA A 16 4.11 0.08 1.14
CA ALA A 16 3.19 0.47 2.20
C ALA A 16 1.78 -0.11 2.00
N ALA A 17 1.28 -0.09 0.76
CA ALA A 17 -0.05 -0.61 0.44
C ALA A 17 -0.12 -2.14 0.54
N ILE A 18 0.92 -2.86 0.07
CA ILE A 18 1.01 -4.31 0.18
C ILE A 18 1.04 -4.76 1.65
N ILE A 19 1.89 -4.13 2.47
CA ILE A 19 1.98 -4.43 3.90
C ILE A 19 0.64 -4.18 4.58
N TYR A 20 -0.02 -3.05 4.29
CA TYR A 20 -1.34 -2.75 4.83
C TYR A 20 -2.37 -3.83 4.50
N SER A 21 -2.42 -4.26 3.23
CA SER A 21 -3.36 -5.29 2.77
C SER A 21 -3.11 -6.64 3.45
N ILE A 22 -1.84 -7.07 3.61
CA ILE A 22 -1.50 -8.30 4.32
C ILE A 22 -1.91 -8.20 5.78
N CYS A 23 -1.52 -7.13 6.48
CA CYS A 23 -1.88 -6.94 7.88
C CYS A 23 -3.40 -6.93 8.09
N LYS A 24 -4.16 -6.34 7.17
CA LYS A 24 -5.62 -6.35 7.22
C LYS A 24 -6.18 -7.78 7.10
N ASN A 25 -5.63 -8.61 6.22
CA ASN A 25 -6.06 -10.00 6.04
C ASN A 25 -5.70 -10.88 7.25
N GLU A 26 -4.53 -10.64 7.86
CA GLU A 26 -4.05 -11.34 9.05
C GLU A 26 -4.63 -10.78 10.37
N ASN A 27 -5.61 -9.86 10.31
CA ASN A 27 -6.18 -9.16 11.48
C ASN A 27 -5.14 -8.44 12.36
N ILE A 28 -3.98 -8.08 11.80
CA ILE A 28 -2.93 -7.31 12.46
C ILE A 28 -3.33 -5.83 12.45
N LYS A 29 -3.46 -5.24 13.65
CA LYS A 29 -3.80 -3.82 13.79
C LYS A 29 -2.65 -2.93 13.34
N ILE A 30 -2.74 -2.40 12.13
CA ILE A 30 -1.86 -1.35 11.60
C ILE A 30 -2.69 -0.30 10.87
N THR A 31 -2.26 0.97 10.95
CA THR A 31 -2.93 2.07 10.25
C THR A 31 -2.16 2.48 9.00
N GLN A 32 -2.88 3.00 8.01
CA GLN A 32 -2.27 3.56 6.79
C GLN A 32 -1.33 4.73 7.14
N LYS A 33 -1.70 5.56 8.13
CA LYS A 33 -0.87 6.63 8.68
C LYS A 33 0.48 6.14 9.20
N THR A 34 0.49 5.04 9.94
CA THR A 34 1.74 4.44 10.47
C THR A 34 2.68 4.06 9.32
N LEU A 35 2.16 3.38 8.30
CA LEU A 35 2.94 2.93 7.16
C LEU A 35 3.41 4.10 6.29
N ALA A 36 2.57 5.12 6.12
CA ALA A 36 2.93 6.35 5.43
C ALA A 36 4.10 7.06 6.13
N LYS A 37 4.05 7.18 7.46
CA LYS A 37 5.15 7.75 8.26
C LYS A 37 6.44 6.94 8.15
N MET A 38 6.38 5.61 8.22
CA MET A 38 7.56 4.73 8.13
C MET A 38 8.22 4.77 6.75
N THR A 39 7.42 4.90 5.69
CA THR A 39 7.90 4.91 4.31
C THR A 39 8.19 6.31 3.77
N GLY A 40 7.80 7.36 4.51
CA GLY A 40 7.96 8.76 4.09
C GLY A 40 7.08 9.13 2.90
N VAL A 41 5.95 8.45 2.72
CA VAL A 41 4.96 8.79 1.69
C VAL A 41 3.74 9.46 2.30
N ASN A 42 2.91 10.09 1.46
CA ASN A 42 1.64 10.64 1.93
C ASN A 42 0.65 9.50 2.23
N GLU A 43 -0.13 9.64 3.31
CA GLU A 43 -1.20 8.70 3.67
C GLU A 43 -2.21 8.53 2.53
N ALA A 44 -2.51 9.60 1.80
CA ALA A 44 -3.37 9.55 0.63
C ALA A 44 -2.82 8.64 -0.49
N SER A 45 -1.49 8.57 -0.66
CA SER A 45 -0.83 7.71 -1.64
C SER A 45 -0.94 6.23 -1.25
N VAL A 46 -0.81 5.92 0.04
CA VAL A 46 -1.04 4.57 0.56
C VAL A 46 -2.50 4.17 0.32
N ARG A 47 -3.45 5.04 0.67
CA ARG A 47 -4.89 4.79 0.49
C ARG A 47 -5.27 4.53 -0.96
N TYR A 48 -4.76 5.34 -1.89
CA TYR A 48 -4.99 5.16 -3.32
C TYR A 48 -4.48 3.79 -3.79
N LYS A 49 -3.25 3.43 -3.43
CA LYS A 49 -2.66 2.13 -3.81
C LYS A 49 -3.34 0.93 -3.17
N VAL A 50 -3.79 1.04 -1.92
CA VAL A 50 -4.58 -0.04 -1.28
C VAL A 50 -5.88 -0.29 -2.05
N LYS A 51 -6.56 0.76 -2.53
CA LYS A 51 -7.75 0.62 -3.37
C LYS A 51 -7.42 -0.02 -4.72
N GLU A 52 -6.35 0.41 -5.39
CA GLU A 52 -5.92 -0.20 -6.65
C GLU A 52 -5.57 -1.69 -6.49
N ILE A 53 -4.86 -2.05 -5.41
CA ILE A 53 -4.49 -3.43 -5.11
C ILE A 53 -5.74 -4.28 -4.87
N GLY A 54 -6.69 -3.80 -4.07
CA GLY A 54 -7.93 -4.53 -3.78
C GLY A 54 -8.91 -4.67 -4.96
N GLN A 55 -8.61 -4.09 -6.13
CA GLN A 55 -9.34 -4.38 -7.37
C GLN A 55 -8.74 -5.57 -8.14
N ILE A 56 -7.55 -6.03 -7.73
CA ILE A 56 -6.78 -7.07 -8.41
C ILE A 56 -6.79 -8.37 -7.61
N ILE A 57 -6.75 -8.27 -6.27
CA ILE A 57 -6.82 -9.40 -5.32
C ILE A 57 -8.16 -9.41 -4.60
#